data_AF-A0A060C5B8-F1
#
_entry.id   AF-A0A060C5B8-F1
#
_cell.length_a   1.000
_cell.length_b   1.000
_cell.length_c   1.000
_cell.angle_alpha   90.00
_cell.angle_beta   90.00
_cell.angle_gamma   90.00
#
_symmetry.space_group_name_H-M   'P 1'
#
loop_
_entity.id
_entity.type
_entity.pdbx_description
1 polymer ?
#
loop_
_entity_poly.entity_id
_entity_poly.type
_entity_poly.pdbx_seq_one_letter_code
_entity_poly.pdbx_strand_id
1 'polypeptide(L)'
;MNDPNGLVHHGGLWHLYFQHNPEGPDWGHMSWGHATSPDLEHWTEHPVALRYRDGEQVYSGSVVATDDGSLTAYYTSAYDDEHQAQSRATSTDGGFTWVRDPGNPVLDRGTTAFRDPKVFR
;
A
#
# COMPACT_ATOMS: atom_id res chain seq x y z
N MET A 1 -0.58 -13.82 4.11
CA MET A 1 0.34 -12.67 4.24
C MET A 1 1.63 -13.01 3.52
N ASN A 2 2.18 -12.07 2.76
CA ASN A 2 3.48 -12.22 2.09
C ASN A 2 4.37 -10.99 2.37
N ASP A 3 4.59 -10.11 1.39
CA ASP A 3 5.63 -9.09 1.45
C ASP A 3 5.28 -7.94 2.40
N PRO A 4 6.26 -7.39 3.15
CA PRO A 4 6.09 -6.15 3.89
C PRO A 4 6.05 -4.95 2.95
N ASN A 5 5.20 -3.97 3.26
CA ASN A 5 4.95 -2.77 2.47
C ASN A 5 4.96 -1.53 3.35
N GLY A 6 5.19 -0.37 2.72
CA GLY A 6 4.82 0.92 3.32
C GLY A 6 5.41 1.26 4.69
N LEU A 7 6.51 0.61 5.11
CA LEU A 7 7.10 0.80 6.44
C LEU A 7 7.44 2.29 6.69
N VAL A 8 6.83 2.88 7.72
CA VAL A 8 7.02 4.29 8.07
C VAL A 8 6.81 4.50 9.58
N HIS A 9 7.57 5.43 10.17
CA HIS A 9 7.30 5.91 11.53
C HIS A 9 6.61 7.27 11.45
N HIS A 10 5.40 7.37 11.99
CA HIS A 10 4.57 8.57 11.91
C HIS A 10 3.72 8.71 13.17
N GLY A 11 3.56 9.94 13.69
CA GLY A 11 2.73 10.19 14.87
C GLY A 11 3.15 9.43 16.15
N GLY A 12 4.41 9.00 16.25
CA GLY A 12 4.90 8.18 17.38
C GLY A 12 4.61 6.69 17.26
N LEU A 13 4.14 6.22 16.10
CA LEU A 13 3.87 4.82 15.82
C LEU A 13 4.71 4.35 14.64
N TRP A 14 5.17 3.11 14.71
CA TRP A 14 5.63 2.34 13.57
C TRP A 14 4.41 1.78 12.84
N HIS A 15 4.31 2.04 11.54
CA HIS A 15 3.29 1.47 10.66
C HIS A 15 3.93 0.36 9.83
N LEU A 16 3.31 -0.82 9.90
CA LEU A 16 3.60 -1.96 9.03
C LEU A 16 2.38 -2.18 8.14
N TYR A 17 2.59 -2.06 6.83
CA TYR A 17 1.65 -2.56 5.84
C TYR A 17 2.19 -3.87 5.27
N PHE A 18 1.32 -4.71 4.73
CA PHE A 18 1.75 -6.01 4.22
C PHE A 18 0.77 -6.53 3.17
N GLN A 19 1.27 -7.31 2.22
CA GLN A 19 0.42 -7.99 1.26
C GLN A 19 -0.51 -8.98 1.98
N HIS A 20 -1.82 -8.81 1.74
CA HIS A 20 -2.90 -9.51 2.43
C HIS A 20 -4.03 -9.82 1.44
N ASN A 21 -4.54 -11.06 1.46
CA ASN A 21 -5.79 -11.42 0.81
C ASN A 21 -6.91 -11.36 1.86
N PRO A 22 -7.85 -10.39 1.77
CA PRO A 22 -8.95 -10.28 2.71
C PRO A 22 -10.08 -11.30 2.48
N GLU A 23 -10.05 -12.06 1.39
CA GLU A 23 -11.08 -13.04 1.02
C GLU A 23 -10.71 -14.48 1.41
N GLY A 24 -9.46 -14.75 1.80
CA GLY A 24 -9.03 -16.10 2.15
C GLY A 24 -7.53 -16.30 2.27
N PRO A 25 -7.10 -17.55 2.54
CA PRO A 25 -5.69 -17.88 2.77
C PRO A 25 -4.87 -18.00 1.48
N ASP A 26 -5.52 -18.17 0.34
CA ASP A 26 -4.87 -18.36 -0.96
C ASP A 26 -4.34 -17.05 -1.54
N TRP A 27 -3.50 -17.16 -2.56
CA TRP A 27 -3.04 -15.98 -3.29
C TRP A 27 -4.13 -15.46 -4.24
N GLY A 28 -4.47 -14.18 -4.13
CA GLY A 28 -5.49 -13.47 -4.91
C GLY A 28 -6.00 -12.25 -4.15
N HIS A 29 -6.76 -11.37 -4.81
CA HIS A 29 -7.38 -10.19 -4.17
C HIS A 29 -6.38 -9.33 -3.36
N MET A 30 -5.14 -9.22 -3.85
CA MET A 30 -4.05 -8.61 -3.10
C MET A 30 -4.39 -7.18 -2.69
N SER A 31 -4.28 -6.96 -1.38
CA SER A 31 -4.58 -5.74 -0.66
C SER A 31 -3.44 -5.45 0.31
N TRP A 32 -3.39 -4.24 0.87
CA TRP A 32 -2.51 -3.97 2.00
C TRP A 32 -3.27 -4.11 3.32
N GLY A 33 -2.87 -5.10 4.13
CA GLY A 33 -3.18 -5.12 5.55
C GLY A 33 -2.38 -4.06 6.31
N HIS A 34 -2.73 -3.79 7.56
CA HIS A 34 -2.12 -2.72 8.36
C HIS A 34 -2.05 -3.11 9.83
N ALA A 35 -0.89 -2.89 10.44
CA ALA A 35 -0.70 -2.94 11.88
C ALA A 35 0.19 -1.78 12.34
N THR A 36 0.01 -1.33 13.58
CA THR A 36 0.90 -0.34 14.21
C THR A 36 1.53 -0.87 15.49
N SER A 37 2.69 -0.31 15.84
CA SER A 37 3.40 -0.64 17.06
C SER A 37 4.12 0.59 17.63
N PRO A 38 4.15 0.76 18.96
CA PRO A 38 5.00 1.78 19.60
C PRO A 38 6.47 1.36 19.69
N ASP A 39 6.79 0.07 19.59
CA ASP A 39 8.09 -0.50 19.97
C ASP A 39 8.65 -1.56 18.99
N LEU A 40 7.95 -1.83 17.87
CA LEU A 40 8.24 -2.87 16.88
C LEU A 40 8.06 -4.32 17.39
N GLU A 41 7.57 -4.52 18.62
CA GLU A 41 7.36 -5.83 19.22
C GLU A 41 5.87 -6.10 19.46
N HIS A 42 5.15 -5.13 20.02
CA HIS A 42 3.73 -5.23 20.31
C HIS A 42 2.91 -4.57 19.21
N TRP A 43 2.13 -5.36 18.48
CA TRP A 43 1.40 -4.90 17.30
C TRP A 43 -0.11 -4.87 17.54
N THR A 44 -0.76 -3.79 17.11
CA THR A 44 -2.22 -3.68 16.99
C THR A 44 -2.58 -3.75 15.52
N GLU A 45 -3.35 -4.76 15.11
CA GLU A 45 -3.86 -4.91 13.75
C GLU A 45 -5.07 -3.98 13.52
N HIS A 46 -5.15 -3.42 12.31
CA HIS A 46 -6.17 -2.47 11.87
C HIS A 46 -6.93 -3.01 10.66
N PRO A 47 -8.05 -2.36 10.25
CA PRO A 47 -8.70 -2.68 8.98
C PRO A 47 -7.74 -2.61 7.78
N VAL A 48 -8.11 -3.29 6.70
CA VAL A 48 -7.37 -3.25 5.42
C VAL A 48 -7.20 -1.81 4.95
N ALA A 49 -5.94 -1.39 4.76
CA ALA A 49 -5.58 -0.02 4.40
C ALA A 49 -5.87 0.29 2.92
N LEU A 50 -5.49 -0.61 2.02
CA LEU A 50 -5.75 -0.50 0.59
C LEU A 50 -6.34 -1.81 0.08
N ARG A 51 -7.67 -1.88 -0.02
CA ARG A 51 -8.37 -3.05 -0.57
C ARG A 51 -8.23 -3.11 -2.09
N TYR A 52 -8.08 -4.31 -2.64
CA TYR A 52 -8.22 -4.59 -4.08
C TYR A 52 -9.57 -4.08 -4.63
N ARG A 53 -9.65 -3.99 -5.96
CA ARG A 53 -10.87 -3.66 -6.70
C ARG A 53 -11.04 -4.64 -7.85
N ASP A 54 -12.23 -4.69 -8.43
CA ASP A 54 -12.46 -5.48 -9.63
C ASP A 54 -11.51 -5.01 -10.74
N GLY A 55 -10.77 -5.96 -11.32
CA GLY A 55 -9.76 -5.68 -12.33
C GLY A 55 -8.43 -5.12 -11.82
N GLU A 56 -8.25 -4.92 -10.49
CA GLU A 56 -7.06 -4.31 -9.93
C GLU A 56 -6.67 -4.88 -8.55
N GLN A 57 -5.50 -5.49 -8.50
CA GLN A 57 -4.83 -5.90 -7.27
C GLN A 57 -3.80 -4.85 -6.82
N VAL A 58 -3.64 -4.71 -5.49
CA VAL A 58 -2.68 -3.80 -4.85
C VAL A 58 -1.44 -4.60 -4.48
N TYR A 59 -0.37 -4.39 -5.24
CA TYR A 59 0.92 -5.03 -5.04
C TYR A 59 1.85 -4.17 -4.18
N SER A 60 3.07 -4.65 -3.98
CA SER A 60 4.05 -4.03 -3.09
C SER A 60 4.40 -2.59 -3.45
N GLY A 61 4.94 -1.89 -2.46
CA GLY A 61 5.25 -0.48 -2.56
C GLY A 61 5.72 0.14 -1.23
N SER A 62 5.77 1.47 -1.21
CA SER A 62 6.35 2.25 -0.12
C SER A 62 5.48 3.44 0.27
N VAL A 63 5.66 3.93 1.50
CA VAL A 63 5.00 5.14 2.00
C VAL A 63 6.06 6.19 2.29
N VAL A 64 5.74 7.44 2.00
CA VAL A 64 6.55 8.61 2.36
C VAL A 64 5.69 9.63 3.11
N ALA A 65 6.28 10.29 4.10
CA ALA A 65 5.66 11.44 4.74
C ALA A 65 5.88 12.71 3.89
N THR A 66 4.86 13.54 3.80
CA THR A 66 4.89 14.84 3.10
C THR A 66 5.12 15.99 4.09
N ASP A 67 5.45 17.17 3.56
CA ASP A 67 5.77 18.34 4.40
C ASP A 67 4.56 18.86 5.19
N ASP A 68 3.34 18.57 4.73
CA ASP A 68 2.09 18.92 5.42
C ASP A 68 1.67 17.89 6.48
N GLY A 69 2.49 16.86 6.71
CA GLY A 69 2.23 15.80 7.68
C GLY A 69 1.30 14.70 7.18
N SER A 70 0.81 14.75 5.94
CA SER A 70 0.12 13.60 5.34
C SER A 70 1.10 12.48 4.96
N LEU A 71 0.54 11.31 4.64
CA LEU A 71 1.30 10.17 4.12
C LEU A 71 0.87 9.90 2.69
N THR A 72 1.83 9.59 1.82
CA THR A 72 1.56 9.13 0.45
C THR A 72 2.09 7.71 0.27
N ALA A 73 1.21 6.77 -0.05
CA ALA A 73 1.55 5.43 -0.48
C ALA A 73 1.75 5.43 -1.99
N TYR A 74 2.86 4.84 -2.44
CA TYR A 74 3.11 4.45 -3.82
C TYR A 74 3.08 2.93 -3.88
N TYR A 75 2.28 2.38 -4.77
CA TYR A 75 2.09 0.94 -4.89
C TYR A 75 1.96 0.54 -6.36
N THR A 76 2.16 -0.75 -6.61
CA THR A 76 1.90 -1.31 -7.95
C THR A 76 0.43 -1.66 -8.07
N SER A 77 -0.26 -1.11 -9.07
CA SER A 77 -1.53 -1.65 -9.55
C SER A 77 -1.24 -2.80 -10.51
N ALA A 78 -1.67 -4.00 -10.15
CA ALA A 78 -1.58 -5.18 -11.00
C ALA A 78 -2.96 -5.51 -11.56
N TYR A 79 -3.11 -5.44 -12.88
CA TYR A 79 -4.37 -5.64 -13.58
C TYR A 79 -4.55 -7.09 -14.03
N ASP A 80 -5.78 -7.45 -14.40
CA ASP A 80 -6.15 -8.81 -14.83
C ASP A 80 -5.44 -9.27 -16.12
N ASP A 81 -5.03 -8.33 -16.97
CA ASP A 81 -4.23 -8.58 -18.19
C ASP A 81 -2.72 -8.69 -17.90
N GLU A 82 -2.36 -8.91 -16.63
CA GLU A 82 -1.00 -9.01 -16.09
C GLU A 82 -0.20 -7.70 -16.15
N HIS A 83 -0.80 -6.61 -16.64
CA HIS A 83 -0.15 -5.32 -16.70
C HIS A 83 0.17 -4.80 -15.29
N GLN A 84 1.36 -4.21 -15.13
CA GLN A 84 1.79 -3.58 -13.88
C GLN A 84 2.09 -2.10 -14.10
N ALA A 85 1.42 -1.24 -13.32
CA ALA A 85 1.58 0.22 -13.33
C ALA A 85 1.75 0.76 -11.91
N GLN A 86 2.25 1.99 -11.76
CA GLN A 86 2.45 2.63 -10.46
C GLN A 86 1.29 3.57 -10.16
N SER A 87 0.72 3.41 -8.98
CA SER A 87 -0.39 4.21 -8.45
C SER A 87 -0.01 4.83 -7.11
N ARG A 88 -0.78 5.83 -6.68
CA ARG A 88 -0.63 6.44 -5.37
C ARG A 88 -1.94 6.63 -4.62
N ALA A 89 -1.84 6.72 -3.30
CA ALA A 89 -2.93 7.07 -2.40
C ALA A 89 -2.42 7.96 -1.26
N THR A 90 -3.29 8.81 -0.72
CA THR A 90 -2.95 9.74 0.36
C THR A 90 -3.74 9.42 1.62
N SER A 91 -3.08 9.48 2.77
CA SER A 91 -3.72 9.42 4.08
C SER A 91 -3.52 10.74 4.81
N THR A 92 -4.62 11.30 5.31
CA THR A 92 -4.63 12.54 6.11
C THR A 92 -5.01 12.30 7.58
N ASP A 93 -5.17 11.04 7.97
CA ASP A 93 -5.56 10.64 9.33
C ASP A 93 -4.44 9.86 10.05
N GLY A 94 -3.21 9.97 9.57
CA GLY A 94 -2.03 9.34 10.17
C GLY A 94 -1.73 7.93 9.67
N GLY A 95 -2.32 7.50 8.54
CA GLY A 95 -2.01 6.23 7.88
C GLY A 95 -3.05 5.14 8.07
N PHE A 96 -4.23 5.45 8.63
CA PHE A 96 -5.29 4.48 8.90
C PHE A 96 -6.26 4.34 7.73
N THR A 97 -6.59 5.44 7.05
CA THR A 97 -7.40 5.42 5.83
C THR A 97 -6.67 6.07 4.67
N TRP A 98 -6.98 5.61 3.45
CA TRP A 98 -6.28 6.00 2.23
C TRP A 98 -7.25 6.39 1.12
N VAL A 99 -7.03 7.55 0.53
CA VAL A 99 -7.74 8.05 -0.65
C VAL A 99 -6.86 7.86 -1.87
N ARG A 100 -7.26 7.01 -2.80
CA ARG A 100 -6.54 6.80 -4.07
C ARG A 100 -6.63 8.05 -4.95
N ASP A 101 -5.54 8.35 -5.65
CA ASP A 101 -5.53 9.43 -6.64
C ASP A 101 -6.50 9.12 -7.80
N PRO A 102 -7.40 10.06 -8.17
CA PRO A 102 -8.29 9.89 -9.33
C PRO A 102 -7.54 9.78 -10.67
N GLY A 103 -6.29 10.24 -10.74
CA GLY A 103 -5.41 10.13 -11.91
C GLY A 103 -4.57 8.86 -11.95
N ASN A 104 -4.86 7.85 -11.12
CA ASN A 104 -4.16 6.57 -11.19
C ASN A 104 -4.47 5.80 -12.49
N PRO A 105 -3.50 5.04 -13.04
CA PRO A 105 -2.10 4.95 -12.58
C PRO A 105 -1.30 6.22 -12.91
N VAL A 106 -0.38 6.61 -12.02
CA VAL A 106 0.48 7.81 -12.20
C VAL A 106 1.70 7.56 -13.08
N LEU A 107 2.07 6.29 -13.30
CA LEU A 107 3.15 5.92 -14.20
C LEU A 107 2.90 4.52 -14.78
N ASP A 108 2.90 4.43 -16.10
CA ASP A 108 2.56 3.23 -16.85
C ASP A 108 3.56 3.05 -18.01
N ARG A 109 4.01 1.80 -18.22
CA ARG A 109 4.90 1.40 -19.32
C ARG A 109 4.31 0.36 -20.27
N GLY A 110 3.09 -0.14 -20.05
CA GLY A 110 2.50 -1.17 -20.90
C GLY A 110 3.10 -2.57 -20.71
N THR A 111 3.69 -2.87 -19.55
CA THR A 111 4.49 -4.09 -19.35
C THR A 111 4.02 -4.92 -18.16
N THR A 112 4.27 -6.22 -18.21
CA THR A 112 3.94 -7.17 -17.14
C THR A 112 4.99 -7.29 -16.03
N ALA A 113 6.08 -6.51 -16.13
CA ALA A 113 7.21 -6.55 -15.21
C ALA A 113 7.68 -5.13 -14.84
N PHE A 114 6.84 -4.40 -14.12
CA PHE A 114 7.10 -3.03 -13.71
C PHE A 114 6.41 -2.74 -12.36
N ARG A 115 7.12 -2.97 -11.26
CA ARG A 115 6.51 -3.03 -9.93
C ARG A 115 7.48 -2.64 -8.81
N ASP A 116 6.95 -2.67 -7.60
CA ASP A 116 7.62 -2.56 -6.30
C ASP A 116 8.34 -1.21 -6.11
N PRO A 117 7.61 -0.06 -6.21
CA PRO A 117 8.22 1.26 -6.14
C PRO A 117 8.74 1.56 -4.74
N LYS A 118 10.04 1.86 -4.64
CA LYS A 118 10.65 2.48 -3.45
C LYS A 118 10.85 3.98 -3.68
N VAL A 119 10.01 4.78 -3.04
CA VAL A 119 10.11 6.24 -3.03
C VAL A 119 10.73 6.69 -1.71
N PHE A 120 11.59 7.70 -1.77
CA PHE A 120 12.23 8.34 -0.63
C PHE A 120 12.38 9.84 -0.88
N ARG A 121 12.52 10.61 0.19
CA ARG A 121 12.75 12.06 0.17
C ARG A 121 13.89 12.40 1.12
#